data_AF-A0A1M4M553-F1
#
_entry.id   AF-A0A1M4M553-F1
#
_cell.length_a   1.000
_cell.length_b   1.000
_cell.length_c   1.000
_cell.angle_alpha   90.00
_cell.angle_beta   90.00
_cell.angle_gamma   90.00
#
_symmetry.space_group_name_H-M   'P 1'
#
loop_
_entity.id
_entity.type
_entity.pdbx_description
1 polymer ?
#
loop_
_entity_poly.entity_id
_entity_poly.type
_entity_poly.pdbx_seq_one_letter_code
_entity_poly.pdbx_strand_id
1 'polypeptide(L)'
;MMGCKKIIMLILCTVLLSIIGCQREEKIDIRGEITSVVISDDNKVVSILVEGELEEDTSYDKASISIDESTSIYLLTVKDKVSAEELKEGIKVDVIFTGPIRESYPVQATAKIIRIIEQDVSDETSNKISSVEVMEAMNDDSMKLLKLEESNYASIDEALKKREDIDIMEWSPDESCIAFLISDIDWGGKMYLWHTGAPEPVEIQAEKDMICEFIWSPDSEYVIADIGTSISRTGYVVRSKDNALLYNIGYIGNFLWSPDSKFIAMTLESEEKSIALTELDGTTDIYLFNIETEEMQIIDKGTPEYGLCITSWDSDGTLRYIRSYVNEPDKSEELSYQYQ
;
A
#
# COMPACT_ATOMS: atom_id res chain seq x y z
N MET A 1 -11.80 44.38 -32.47
CA MET A 1 -11.00 44.64 -31.25
C MET A 1 -11.97 44.56 -30.06
N MET A 2 -12.23 43.39 -29.46
CA MET A 2 -11.36 42.61 -28.55
C MET A 2 -10.76 43.50 -27.45
N GLY A 3 -11.03 43.33 -26.16
CA GLY A 3 -11.87 42.36 -25.47
C GLY A 3 -11.81 42.56 -23.96
N CYS A 4 -12.92 43.03 -23.36
CA CYS A 4 -13.14 43.04 -21.91
C CYS A 4 -13.54 41.65 -21.42
N LYS A 5 -12.59 40.69 -21.36
CA LYS A 5 -12.89 39.31 -20.93
C LYS A 5 -11.90 38.66 -19.95
N LYS A 6 -10.99 39.39 -19.31
CA LYS A 6 -9.95 38.77 -18.46
C LYS A 6 -9.94 39.15 -16.97
N ILE A 7 -10.99 39.79 -16.43
CA ILE A 7 -10.97 40.28 -15.02
C ILE A 7 -12.02 39.59 -14.10
N ILE A 8 -12.81 38.62 -14.59
CA ILE A 8 -13.83 37.92 -13.77
C ILE A 8 -13.45 36.45 -13.45
N MET A 9 -12.27 35.99 -13.87
CA MET A 9 -11.77 34.63 -13.63
C MET A 9 -10.57 34.65 -12.67
N LEU A 10 -10.65 35.40 -11.58
CA LEU A 10 -9.58 35.47 -10.56
C LEU A 10 -10.09 35.43 -9.11
N ILE A 11 -11.38 35.16 -8.89
CA ILE A 11 -11.98 35.08 -7.53
C ILE A 11 -12.73 33.75 -7.29
N LEU A 12 -12.73 32.83 -8.27
CA LEU A 12 -13.43 31.53 -8.15
C LEU A 12 -12.50 30.30 -8.06
N CYS A 13 -11.17 30.49 -8.04
CA CYS A 13 -10.21 29.40 -7.83
C CYS A 13 -9.47 29.48 -6.48
N THR A 14 -9.83 30.41 -5.60
CA THR A 14 -9.18 30.61 -4.30
C THR A 14 -9.88 29.91 -3.13
N VAL A 15 -10.80 28.97 -3.37
CA VAL A 15 -11.54 28.25 -2.31
C VAL A 15 -11.45 26.71 -2.45
N LEU A 16 -10.65 26.17 -3.37
CA LEU A 16 -10.58 24.72 -3.63
C LEU A 16 -9.20 24.09 -3.40
N LEU A 17 -8.35 24.72 -2.58
CA LEU A 17 -6.97 24.27 -2.29
C LEU A 17 -6.68 24.14 -0.79
N SER A 18 -7.67 23.76 0.01
CA SER A 18 -7.48 23.59 1.46
C SER A 18 -7.90 22.22 1.96
N ILE A 19 -7.55 21.14 1.26
CA ILE A 19 -7.58 19.78 1.84
C ILE A 19 -6.58 18.85 1.13
N ILE A 20 -5.28 19.13 1.21
CA ILE A 20 -4.30 18.03 1.19
C ILE A 20 -3.86 17.90 2.63
N GLY A 21 -4.73 17.21 3.39
CA GLY A 21 -4.41 16.80 4.75
C GLY A 21 -3.18 15.90 4.67
N CYS A 22 -2.15 16.30 5.39
CA CYS A 22 -0.98 15.48 5.70
C CYS A 22 -1.48 14.14 6.28
N GLN A 23 -1.54 13.07 5.49
CA GLN A 23 -1.70 11.72 6.02
C GLN A 23 -0.34 11.31 6.56
N ARG A 24 -0.11 11.69 7.82
CA ARG A 24 0.99 11.17 8.64
C ARG A 24 0.78 9.65 8.74
N GLU A 25 1.74 8.84 8.29
CA GLU A 25 1.75 7.44 8.74
C GLU A 25 1.85 7.47 10.28
N GLU A 26 0.83 6.95 10.94
CA GLU A 26 0.68 7.09 12.37
C GLU A 26 1.44 5.96 13.06
N LYS A 27 2.53 6.32 13.75
CA LYS A 27 3.36 5.41 14.54
C LYS A 27 2.51 4.61 15.52
N ILE A 28 2.69 3.29 15.55
CA ILE A 28 2.05 2.40 16.52
C ILE A 28 2.69 2.63 17.89
N ASP A 29 1.89 2.97 18.90
CA ASP A 29 2.41 3.25 20.23
C ASP A 29 2.57 1.97 21.05
N ILE A 30 1.63 1.02 20.91
CA ILE A 30 1.65 -0.29 21.56
C ILE A 30 0.98 -1.34 20.69
N ARG A 31 1.55 -2.56 20.69
CA ARG A 31 0.99 -3.78 20.10
C ARG A 31 0.91 -4.84 21.19
N GLY A 32 -0.25 -5.48 21.38
CA GLY A 32 -0.41 -6.44 22.47
C GLY A 32 -1.81 -7.00 22.62
N GLU A 33 -2.01 -7.82 23.64
CA GLU A 33 -3.30 -8.42 23.99
C GLU A 33 -4.07 -7.52 24.96
N ILE A 34 -5.40 -7.42 24.78
CA ILE A 34 -6.28 -6.80 25.76
C ILE A 34 -6.37 -7.72 26.98
N THR A 35 -5.82 -7.28 28.11
CA THR A 35 -5.85 -8.05 29.37
C THR A 35 -6.94 -7.57 30.33
N SER A 36 -7.56 -6.41 30.07
CA SER A 36 -8.72 -5.94 30.82
C SER A 36 -9.58 -4.97 30.01
N VAL A 37 -10.91 -5.06 30.16
CA VAL A 37 -11.87 -4.11 29.57
C VAL A 37 -12.70 -3.46 30.69
N VAL A 38 -12.74 -2.12 30.71
CA VAL A 38 -13.54 -1.34 31.65
C VAL A 38 -14.81 -0.84 30.96
N ILE A 39 -15.95 -1.21 31.52
CA ILE A 39 -17.29 -0.85 31.04
C ILE A 39 -17.92 0.14 32.03
N SER A 40 -18.50 1.23 31.52
CA SER A 40 -19.24 2.22 32.32
C SER A 40 -20.64 1.75 32.73
N ASP A 41 -21.30 2.49 33.63
CA ASP A 41 -22.67 2.20 34.09
C ASP A 41 -23.73 2.19 32.95
N ASP A 42 -23.45 2.86 31.82
CA ASP A 42 -24.28 2.86 30.60
C ASP A 42 -23.89 1.77 29.59
N ASN A 43 -23.12 0.76 30.02
CA ASN A 43 -22.72 -0.41 29.25
C ASN A 43 -21.86 -0.08 28.01
N LYS A 44 -21.01 0.95 28.11
CA LYS A 44 -20.03 1.31 27.06
C LYS A 44 -18.62 0.95 27.49
N VAL A 45 -17.82 0.46 26.54
CA VAL A 45 -16.39 0.26 26.76
C VAL A 45 -15.70 1.63 26.83
N VAL A 46 -15.13 1.97 27.98
CA VAL A 46 -14.51 3.29 28.23
C VAL A 46 -12.99 3.22 28.37
N SER A 47 -12.44 2.04 28.66
CA SER A 47 -10.99 1.84 28.71
C SER A 47 -10.61 0.38 28.51
N ILE A 48 -9.42 0.15 27.96
CA ILE A 48 -8.78 -1.17 27.86
C ILE A 48 -7.38 -1.13 28.48
N LEU A 49 -6.92 -2.26 29.01
CA LEU A 49 -5.52 -2.50 29.37
C LEU A 49 -4.91 -3.40 28.29
N VAL A 50 -3.83 -2.94 27.67
CA VAL A 50 -3.10 -3.69 26.64
C VAL A 50 -1.70 -4.02 27.14
N GLU A 51 -1.30 -5.28 27.00
CA GLU A 51 0.03 -5.78 27.35
C GLU A 51 0.64 -6.53 26.17
N GLY A 52 1.89 -6.23 25.84
CA GLY A 52 2.65 -6.87 24.77
C GLY A 52 4.15 -6.81 25.04
N GLU A 53 4.95 -7.17 24.04
CA GLU A 53 6.40 -6.99 24.07
C GLU A 53 6.77 -5.62 23.48
N LEU A 54 7.88 -5.05 23.92
CA LEU A 54 8.44 -3.84 23.30
C LEU A 54 9.13 -4.25 21.99
N GLU A 55 8.60 -3.77 20.86
CA GLU A 55 9.05 -4.06 19.51
C GLU A 55 9.79 -2.86 18.91
N GLU A 56 10.49 -3.02 17.77
CA GLU A 56 11.27 -1.92 17.15
C GLU A 56 10.39 -0.75 16.69
N ASP A 57 9.14 -1.04 16.33
CA ASP A 57 8.14 -0.08 15.83
C ASP A 57 7.20 0.45 16.92
N THR A 58 7.26 -0.06 18.15
CA THR A 58 6.39 0.36 19.27
C THR A 58 7.12 1.21 20.32
N SER A 59 6.36 1.95 21.13
CA SER A 59 6.92 2.83 22.16
C SER A 59 6.72 2.29 23.58
N TYR A 60 5.74 1.40 23.77
CA TYR A 60 5.35 0.88 25.08
C TYR A 60 4.94 -0.59 24.99
N ASP A 61 5.23 -1.34 26.05
CA ASP A 61 4.85 -2.73 26.27
C ASP A 61 3.56 -2.87 27.11
N LYS A 62 3.18 -1.84 27.86
CA LYS A 62 2.01 -1.87 28.75
C LYS A 62 1.28 -0.53 28.89
N ALA A 63 0.00 -0.47 28.50
CA ALA A 63 -0.78 0.77 28.49
C ALA A 63 -2.23 0.61 28.97
N SER A 64 -2.69 1.53 29.81
CA SER A 64 -4.10 1.75 30.11
C SER A 64 -4.64 2.85 29.19
N ILE A 65 -5.56 2.48 28.33
CA ILE A 65 -5.97 3.26 27.17
C ILE A 65 -7.43 3.67 27.35
N SER A 66 -7.70 4.97 27.31
CA SER A 66 -9.07 5.52 27.34
C SER A 66 -9.68 5.54 25.94
N ILE A 67 -10.96 5.19 25.83
CA ILE A 67 -11.72 5.18 24.58
C ILE A 67 -12.82 6.24 24.68
N ASP A 68 -12.88 7.13 23.69
CA ASP A 68 -13.90 8.17 23.61
C ASP A 68 -14.53 8.25 22.21
N GLU A 69 -15.43 9.20 21.99
CA GLU A 69 -16.15 9.38 20.72
C GLU A 69 -15.23 9.69 19.53
N SER A 70 -13.99 10.15 19.78
CA SER A 70 -12.99 10.42 18.74
C SER A 70 -12.16 9.20 18.36
N THR A 71 -12.17 8.15 19.18
CA THR A 71 -11.46 6.90 18.89
C THR A 71 -12.07 6.20 17.67
N SER A 72 -11.22 5.78 16.73
CA SER A 72 -11.64 4.97 15.59
C SER A 72 -11.11 3.54 15.73
N ILE A 73 -12.01 2.56 15.65
CA ILE A 73 -11.70 1.15 15.88
C ILE A 73 -11.92 0.40 14.57
N TYR A 74 -10.97 -0.41 14.16
CA TYR A 74 -11.00 -1.12 12.88
C TYR A 74 -10.75 -2.62 13.08
N LEU A 75 -11.42 -3.44 12.29
CA LEU A 75 -10.97 -4.80 12.02
C LEU A 75 -9.89 -4.71 10.94
N LEU A 76 -8.69 -5.18 11.27
CA LEU A 76 -7.52 -5.13 10.39
C LEU A 76 -7.75 -5.88 9.08
N THR A 77 -8.61 -6.89 9.11
CA THR A 77 -8.96 -7.77 7.99
C THR A 77 -9.89 -7.16 6.95
N VAL A 78 -10.66 -6.10 7.28
CA VAL A 78 -11.74 -5.61 6.37
C VAL A 78 -11.77 -4.09 6.16
N LYS A 79 -10.84 -3.30 6.75
CA LYS A 79 -10.84 -1.82 6.73
C LYS A 79 -12.12 -1.14 7.23
N ASP A 80 -13.12 -1.89 7.67
CA ASP A 80 -14.37 -1.36 8.23
C ASP A 80 -14.19 -0.88 9.69
N LYS A 81 -14.82 0.26 9.98
CA LYS A 81 -14.90 0.79 11.35
C LYS A 81 -15.88 -0.06 12.16
N VAL A 82 -15.41 -0.62 13.27
CA VAL A 82 -16.21 -1.43 14.20
C VAL A 82 -16.48 -0.69 15.52
N SER A 83 -17.37 -1.26 16.31
CA SER A 83 -17.81 -0.68 17.58
C SER A 83 -16.87 -1.09 18.73
N ALA A 84 -16.82 -0.27 19.79
CA ALA A 84 -15.95 -0.53 20.95
C ALA A 84 -16.36 -1.80 21.73
N GLU A 85 -17.59 -2.27 21.57
CA GLU A 85 -18.11 -3.51 22.15
C GLU A 85 -17.44 -4.77 21.56
N GLU A 86 -16.73 -4.66 20.43
CA GLU A 86 -15.93 -5.75 19.88
C GLU A 86 -14.58 -5.94 20.62
N LEU A 87 -14.20 -4.99 21.48
CA LEU A 87 -12.99 -5.10 22.30
C LEU A 87 -13.26 -6.00 23.51
N LYS A 88 -12.63 -7.17 23.51
CA LYS A 88 -12.74 -8.19 24.55
C LYS A 88 -11.35 -8.59 25.04
N GLU A 89 -11.28 -9.05 26.27
CA GLU A 89 -10.05 -9.67 26.79
C GLU A 89 -9.64 -10.84 25.89
N GLY A 90 -8.34 -11.01 25.66
CA GLY A 90 -7.81 -12.03 24.74
C GLY A 90 -7.55 -11.55 23.31
N ILE A 91 -8.10 -10.41 22.90
CA ILE A 91 -7.92 -9.90 21.53
C ILE A 91 -6.59 -9.16 21.39
N LYS A 92 -5.85 -9.45 20.33
CA LYS A 92 -4.62 -8.73 19.99
C LYS A 92 -4.94 -7.45 19.22
N VAL A 93 -4.31 -6.34 19.59
CA VAL A 93 -4.55 -5.01 19.02
C VAL A 93 -3.27 -4.22 18.76
N ASP A 94 -3.30 -3.39 17.71
CA ASP A 94 -2.41 -2.23 17.55
C ASP A 94 -3.14 -0.98 18.04
N VAL A 95 -2.46 -0.13 18.79
CA VAL A 95 -3.04 1.12 19.30
C VAL A 95 -2.13 2.31 19.01
N ILE A 96 -2.74 3.37 18.47
CA ILE A 96 -2.13 4.68 18.26
C ILE A 96 -2.77 5.65 19.26
N PHE A 97 -1.94 6.38 20.00
CA PHE A 97 -2.37 7.34 21.00
C PHE A 97 -2.63 8.72 20.39
N THR A 98 -3.41 9.52 21.11
CA THR A 98 -3.60 10.95 20.84
C THR A 98 -3.49 11.75 22.13
N GLY A 99 -3.07 13.00 21.99
CA GLY A 99 -2.98 13.93 23.12
C GLY A 99 -1.82 13.60 24.08
N PRO A 100 -1.89 14.12 25.32
CA PRO A 100 -0.84 13.94 26.30
C PRO A 100 -0.79 12.50 26.83
N ILE A 101 0.40 11.92 26.89
CA ILE A 101 0.66 10.61 27.49
C ILE A 101 1.15 10.82 28.93
N ARG A 102 0.61 10.05 29.88
CA ARG A 102 1.11 10.02 31.27
C ARG A 102 2.04 8.82 31.43
N GLU A 103 3.33 9.12 31.61
CA GLU A 103 4.43 8.16 31.71
C GLU A 103 4.49 7.41 33.07
N SER A 104 3.33 7.06 33.65
CA SER A 104 3.27 6.06 34.72
C SER A 104 3.44 4.65 34.13
N TYR A 105 3.58 3.62 34.97
CA TYR A 105 3.54 2.23 34.49
C TYR A 105 2.33 1.49 35.09
N PRO A 106 1.36 1.02 34.28
CA PRO A 106 1.27 1.18 32.82
C PRO A 106 1.10 2.64 32.40
N VAL A 107 1.51 2.97 31.17
CA VAL A 107 1.31 4.33 30.63
C VAL A 107 -0.18 4.58 30.48
N GLN A 108 -0.59 5.83 30.67
CA GLN A 108 -2.00 6.20 30.51
C GLN A 108 -2.14 7.15 29.32
N ALA A 109 -2.98 6.78 28.37
CA ALA A 109 -3.16 7.49 27.12
C ALA A 109 -4.62 7.42 26.63
N THR A 110 -4.96 8.26 25.66
CA THR A 110 -6.24 8.18 24.93
C THR A 110 -5.99 7.57 23.56
N ALA A 111 -6.82 6.62 23.15
CA ALA A 111 -6.73 6.02 21.82
C ALA A 111 -7.20 6.99 20.73
N LYS A 112 -6.34 7.17 19.73
CA LYS A 112 -6.74 7.71 18.44
C LYS A 112 -7.33 6.63 17.56
N ILE A 113 -6.58 5.52 17.42
CA ILE A 113 -6.92 4.38 16.58
C ILE A 113 -6.66 3.10 17.36
N ILE A 114 -7.58 2.14 17.28
CA ILE A 114 -7.40 0.76 17.73
C ILE A 114 -7.63 -0.16 16.53
N ARG A 115 -6.71 -1.06 16.23
CA ARG A 115 -6.84 -2.05 15.16
C ARG A 115 -6.84 -3.45 15.76
N ILE A 116 -7.87 -4.24 15.52
CA ILE A 116 -7.99 -5.63 15.99
C ILE A 116 -7.25 -6.55 15.03
N ILE A 117 -6.20 -7.22 15.52
CA ILE A 117 -5.28 -8.06 14.74
C ILE A 117 -5.78 -9.50 14.64
N GLU A 118 -6.31 -10.07 15.73
CA GLU A 118 -6.71 -11.48 15.79
C GLU A 118 -7.88 -11.65 16.77
N GLN A 119 -8.91 -12.40 16.37
CA GLN A 119 -10.00 -12.86 17.24
C GLN A 119 -9.88 -14.37 17.45
N ASP A 120 -9.46 -14.79 18.64
CA ASP A 120 -9.65 -16.17 19.08
C ASP A 120 -11.15 -16.40 19.31
N VAL A 121 -11.81 -17.09 18.39
CA VAL A 121 -13.21 -17.53 18.55
C VAL A 121 -13.23 -18.73 19.50
N SER A 122 -13.30 -18.47 20.81
CA SER A 122 -13.57 -19.51 21.81
C SER A 122 -15.07 -19.81 21.87
N ASP A 123 -15.43 -20.95 21.27
CA ASP A 123 -16.53 -21.88 21.59
C ASP A 123 -17.95 -21.37 21.91
N GLU A 124 -18.91 -21.74 21.05
CA GLU A 124 -19.95 -22.74 21.38
C GLU A 124 -20.79 -23.03 20.11
N THR A 125 -20.35 -23.97 19.26
CA THR A 125 -21.18 -24.98 18.54
C THR A 125 -20.24 -25.86 17.71
N SER A 126 -19.45 -26.73 18.36
CA SER A 126 -18.66 -27.75 17.67
C SER A 126 -19.40 -29.09 17.64
N ASN A 127 -19.73 -29.56 16.43
CA ASN A 127 -19.74 -30.99 16.17
C ASN A 127 -19.58 -31.30 14.67
N LYS A 128 -18.43 -31.91 14.33
CA LYS A 128 -17.97 -32.44 13.02
C LYS A 128 -17.80 -31.37 11.94
N ILE A 129 -16.59 -31.00 11.54
CA ILE A 129 -15.58 -31.81 10.83
C ILE A 129 -14.20 -31.15 11.11
N SER A 130 -13.12 -31.93 11.16
CA SER A 130 -11.77 -31.39 11.45
C SER A 130 -11.35 -30.31 10.45
N SER A 131 -10.95 -29.16 11.00
CA SER A 131 -10.54 -27.93 10.30
C SER A 131 -9.46 -28.11 9.25
N VAL A 132 -8.62 -29.14 9.37
CA VAL A 132 -7.58 -29.45 8.37
C VAL A 132 -8.18 -29.99 7.07
N GLU A 133 -9.20 -30.84 7.13
CA GLU A 133 -9.87 -31.40 5.93
C GLU A 133 -10.82 -30.38 5.27
N VAL A 134 -11.29 -29.37 6.02
CA VAL A 134 -12.12 -28.29 5.49
C VAL A 134 -11.26 -27.20 4.85
N MET A 135 -10.07 -26.90 5.41
CA MET A 135 -9.14 -25.91 4.85
C MET A 135 -8.50 -26.37 3.53
N GLU A 136 -8.12 -27.65 3.41
CA GLU A 136 -7.66 -28.20 2.12
C GLU A 136 -8.79 -28.29 1.09
N ALA A 137 -10.03 -28.56 1.52
CA ALA A 137 -11.19 -28.61 0.61
C ALA A 137 -11.68 -27.21 0.17
N MET A 138 -11.57 -26.17 1.01
CA MET A 138 -11.97 -24.80 0.67
C MET A 138 -10.96 -24.11 -0.27
N ASN A 139 -9.66 -24.44 -0.17
CA ASN A 139 -8.65 -23.95 -1.12
C ASN A 139 -8.75 -24.63 -2.50
N ASP A 140 -9.17 -25.90 -2.55
CA ASP A 140 -9.39 -26.63 -3.81
C ASP A 140 -10.70 -26.22 -4.51
N ASP A 141 -11.76 -25.87 -3.76
CA ASP A 141 -13.04 -25.41 -4.34
C ASP A 141 -13.03 -23.93 -4.77
N SER A 142 -12.24 -23.05 -4.15
CA SER A 142 -12.13 -21.62 -4.53
C SER A 142 -11.37 -21.42 -5.85
N MET A 143 -10.36 -22.25 -6.13
CA MET A 143 -9.65 -22.29 -7.42
C MET A 143 -10.45 -23.01 -8.51
N LYS A 144 -11.38 -23.90 -8.14
CA LYS A 144 -12.29 -24.57 -9.08
C LYS A 144 -13.23 -23.61 -9.84
N LEU A 145 -13.36 -22.37 -9.37
CA LEU A 145 -14.25 -21.36 -9.96
C LEU A 145 -13.61 -20.50 -11.07
N LEU A 146 -12.27 -20.44 -11.18
CA LEU A 146 -11.59 -19.68 -12.23
C LEU A 146 -11.19 -20.58 -13.41
N LYS A 147 -12.17 -21.29 -13.96
CA LYS A 147 -11.99 -22.10 -15.16
C LYS A 147 -13.06 -21.76 -16.20
N LEU A 148 -12.61 -21.38 -17.39
CA LEU A 148 -13.47 -21.02 -18.53
C LEU A 148 -13.04 -21.83 -19.76
N GLU A 149 -13.99 -22.46 -20.47
CA GLU A 149 -13.65 -23.19 -21.71
C GLU A 149 -13.26 -22.25 -22.85
N GLU A 150 -13.91 -21.08 -22.94
CA GLU A 150 -13.62 -20.02 -23.90
C GLU A 150 -13.47 -18.69 -23.15
N SER A 151 -12.25 -18.41 -22.68
CA SER A 151 -11.96 -17.16 -21.98
C SER A 151 -11.66 -16.03 -22.96
N ASN A 152 -12.21 -14.87 -22.66
CA ASN A 152 -11.98 -13.57 -23.32
C ASN A 152 -12.16 -12.47 -22.28
N TYR A 153 -11.83 -11.23 -22.64
CA TYR A 153 -11.96 -10.05 -21.78
C TYR A 153 -13.26 -10.05 -20.97
N ALA A 154 -14.42 -10.11 -21.64
CA ALA A 154 -15.72 -9.97 -20.98
C ALA A 154 -16.00 -11.13 -20.01
N SER A 155 -15.69 -12.36 -20.41
CA SER A 155 -15.91 -13.54 -19.55
C SER A 155 -15.00 -13.57 -18.32
N ILE A 156 -13.74 -13.16 -18.48
CA ILE A 156 -12.76 -13.08 -17.39
C ILE A 156 -13.17 -11.96 -16.43
N ASP A 157 -13.44 -10.76 -16.96
CA ASP A 157 -13.85 -9.60 -16.19
C ASP A 157 -15.12 -9.88 -15.37
N GLU A 158 -16.13 -10.52 -15.98
CA GLU A 158 -17.35 -10.94 -15.27
C GLU A 158 -17.07 -12.00 -14.19
N ALA A 159 -16.17 -12.94 -14.44
CA ALA A 159 -15.81 -13.98 -13.48
C ALA A 159 -15.07 -13.40 -12.27
N LEU A 160 -14.11 -12.50 -12.49
CA LEU A 160 -13.32 -11.89 -11.42
C LEU A 160 -14.16 -10.90 -10.59
N LYS A 161 -15.03 -10.09 -11.21
CA LYS A 161 -15.93 -9.16 -10.49
C LYS A 161 -16.94 -9.82 -9.55
N LYS A 162 -17.20 -11.13 -9.72
CA LYS A 162 -18.11 -11.90 -8.85
C LYS A 162 -17.42 -12.43 -7.60
N ARG A 163 -16.09 -12.31 -7.51
CA ARG A 163 -15.30 -12.77 -6.39
C ARG A 163 -15.11 -11.65 -5.38
N GLU A 164 -15.42 -11.94 -4.12
CA GLU A 164 -15.27 -10.98 -3.00
C GLU A 164 -13.83 -10.95 -2.46
N ASP A 165 -13.01 -11.93 -2.81
CA ASP A 165 -11.62 -12.08 -2.38
C ASP A 165 -10.60 -11.53 -3.40
N ILE A 166 -11.08 -10.77 -4.40
CA ILE A 166 -10.24 -10.03 -5.35
C ILE A 166 -10.35 -8.55 -5.00
N ASP A 167 -9.28 -8.01 -4.40
CA ASP A 167 -9.22 -6.61 -3.98
C ASP A 167 -8.71 -5.69 -5.09
N ILE A 168 -7.80 -6.20 -5.92
CA ILE A 168 -7.08 -5.42 -6.94
C ILE A 168 -6.97 -6.25 -8.21
N MET A 169 -7.29 -5.64 -9.35
CA MET A 169 -7.10 -6.22 -10.67
C MET A 169 -6.93 -5.13 -11.72
N GLU A 170 -6.04 -5.35 -12.69
CA GLU A 170 -5.77 -4.40 -13.77
C GLU A 170 -5.51 -5.13 -15.08
N TRP A 171 -6.20 -4.72 -16.14
CA TRP A 171 -6.00 -5.26 -17.49
C TRP A 171 -4.77 -4.64 -18.15
N SER A 172 -4.09 -5.44 -18.97
CA SER A 172 -3.09 -4.94 -19.89
C SER A 172 -3.71 -3.94 -20.87
N PRO A 173 -2.94 -2.93 -21.36
CA PRO A 173 -3.45 -1.94 -22.31
C PRO A 173 -4.12 -2.52 -23.57
N ASP A 174 -3.68 -3.70 -24.02
CA ASP A 174 -4.23 -4.41 -25.16
C ASP A 174 -5.37 -5.40 -24.82
N GLU A 175 -5.80 -5.45 -23.55
CA GLU A 175 -6.85 -6.32 -23.01
C GLU A 175 -6.58 -7.83 -23.21
N SER A 176 -5.32 -8.21 -23.50
CA SER A 176 -4.95 -9.60 -23.74
C SER A 176 -4.68 -10.39 -22.46
N CYS A 177 -4.35 -9.71 -21.36
CA CYS A 177 -4.05 -10.31 -20.07
C CYS A 177 -4.51 -9.43 -18.91
N ILE A 178 -4.93 -10.03 -17.79
CA ILE A 178 -5.24 -9.31 -16.55
C ILE A 178 -4.32 -9.77 -15.43
N ALA A 179 -3.80 -8.82 -14.66
CA ALA A 179 -3.12 -9.05 -13.40
C ALA A 179 -4.12 -8.84 -12.26
N PHE A 180 -4.15 -9.76 -11.30
CA PHE A 180 -5.04 -9.63 -10.16
C PHE A 180 -4.48 -10.30 -8.92
N LEU A 181 -4.95 -9.83 -7.77
CA LEU A 181 -4.58 -10.35 -6.46
C LEU A 181 -5.76 -11.16 -5.92
N ILE A 182 -5.50 -12.39 -5.51
CA ILE A 182 -6.42 -13.11 -4.61
C ILE A 182 -5.88 -12.93 -3.20
N SER A 183 -6.65 -12.23 -2.39
CA SER A 183 -6.32 -11.98 -0.99
C SER A 183 -6.49 -13.25 -0.17
N ASP A 184 -5.60 -13.43 0.80
CA ASP A 184 -5.67 -14.52 1.76
C ASP A 184 -5.78 -13.92 3.18
N ILE A 185 -6.13 -14.73 4.16
CA ILE A 185 -6.54 -14.31 5.52
C ILE A 185 -5.45 -13.48 6.23
N ASP A 186 -4.17 -13.72 5.91
CA ASP A 186 -3.05 -12.91 6.39
C ASP A 186 -2.64 -11.84 5.38
N TRP A 187 -2.36 -10.63 5.87
CA TRP A 187 -1.81 -9.47 5.15
C TRP A 187 -1.02 -9.83 3.88
N GLY A 188 -1.64 -9.56 2.72
CA GLY A 188 -1.07 -9.84 1.41
C GLY A 188 -1.97 -10.75 0.58
N GLY A 189 -1.50 -11.10 -0.61
CA GLY A 189 -2.25 -11.97 -1.50
C GLY A 189 -1.32 -12.66 -2.49
N LYS A 190 -1.87 -13.61 -3.21
CA LYS A 190 -1.18 -14.26 -4.32
C LYS A 190 -1.51 -13.53 -5.60
N MET A 191 -0.48 -13.13 -6.33
CA MET A 191 -0.63 -12.52 -7.65
C MET A 191 -0.88 -13.60 -8.71
N TYR A 192 -1.80 -13.30 -9.62
CA TYR A 192 -2.12 -14.13 -10.77
C TYR A 192 -2.11 -13.31 -12.05
N LEU A 193 -1.78 -13.98 -13.16
CA LEU A 193 -2.03 -13.49 -14.51
C LEU A 193 -3.04 -14.38 -15.22
N TRP A 194 -4.01 -13.80 -15.91
CA TRP A 194 -4.93 -14.55 -16.78
C TRP A 194 -4.95 -14.00 -18.19
N HIS A 195 -4.39 -14.78 -19.11
CA HIS A 195 -4.43 -14.48 -20.54
C HIS A 195 -5.78 -14.84 -21.16
N THR A 196 -6.26 -13.99 -22.05
CA THR A 196 -7.41 -14.32 -22.91
C THR A 196 -7.12 -15.58 -23.73
N GLY A 197 -8.13 -16.45 -23.84
CA GLY A 197 -7.99 -17.79 -24.44
C GLY A 197 -7.35 -18.84 -23.52
N ALA A 198 -6.73 -18.46 -22.39
CA ALA A 198 -6.25 -19.43 -21.41
C ALA A 198 -7.40 -19.92 -20.52
N PRO A 199 -7.51 -21.23 -20.25
CA PRO A 199 -8.67 -21.76 -19.54
C PRO A 199 -8.69 -21.39 -18.05
N GLU A 200 -7.56 -21.03 -17.47
CA GLU A 200 -7.39 -20.72 -16.05
C GLU A 200 -6.24 -19.72 -15.86
N PRO A 201 -6.23 -18.95 -14.76
CA PRO A 201 -5.14 -18.05 -14.42
C PRO A 201 -3.90 -18.82 -13.95
N VAL A 202 -2.73 -18.16 -14.02
CA VAL A 202 -1.44 -18.69 -13.57
C VAL A 202 -0.97 -17.90 -12.35
N GLU A 203 -0.66 -18.60 -11.26
CA GLU A 203 -0.06 -18.02 -10.06
C GLU A 203 1.38 -17.58 -10.36
N ILE A 204 1.69 -16.32 -10.07
CA ILE A 204 3.06 -15.81 -10.11
C ILE A 204 3.75 -16.23 -8.82
N GLN A 205 4.90 -16.89 -8.94
CA GLN A 205 5.71 -17.38 -7.81
C GLN A 205 6.50 -16.23 -7.14
N ALA A 206 5.77 -15.26 -6.61
CA ALA A 206 6.29 -14.15 -5.81
C ALA A 206 6.06 -14.40 -4.31
N GLU A 207 6.75 -13.64 -3.44
CA GLU A 207 6.44 -13.71 -2.01
C GLU A 207 5.06 -13.11 -1.72
N LYS A 208 4.46 -13.52 -0.60
CA LYS A 208 3.15 -13.02 -0.17
C LYS A 208 3.34 -11.64 0.45
N ASP A 209 3.24 -10.62 -0.39
CA ASP A 209 3.43 -9.23 -0.01
C ASP A 209 2.15 -8.39 -0.13
N MET A 210 2.19 -7.20 0.47
CA MET A 210 1.14 -6.20 0.35
C MET A 210 1.23 -5.48 -1.00
N ILE A 211 0.68 -6.12 -2.03
CA ILE A 211 0.50 -5.52 -3.35
C ILE A 211 -0.59 -4.45 -3.26
N CYS A 212 -0.27 -3.24 -3.73
CA CYS A 212 -1.16 -2.08 -3.68
C CYS A 212 -1.78 -1.75 -5.05
N GLU A 213 -1.04 -2.00 -6.14
CA GLU A 213 -1.53 -1.82 -7.51
C GLU A 213 -0.75 -2.64 -8.53
N PHE A 214 -1.31 -2.79 -9.74
CA PHE A 214 -0.64 -3.38 -10.89
C PHE A 214 -0.48 -2.32 -11.97
N ILE A 215 0.75 -2.14 -12.47
CA ILE A 215 1.08 -1.11 -13.45
C ILE A 215 1.71 -1.76 -14.68
N TRP A 216 0.95 -1.80 -15.77
CA TRP A 216 1.36 -2.39 -17.03
C TRP A 216 2.31 -1.50 -17.83
N SER A 217 3.25 -2.12 -18.53
CA SER A 217 4.05 -1.46 -19.56
C SER A 217 3.16 -1.07 -20.75
N PRO A 218 3.46 0.04 -21.47
CA PRO A 218 2.66 0.51 -22.60
C PRO A 218 2.39 -0.53 -23.70
N ASP A 219 3.33 -1.45 -23.91
CA ASP A 219 3.25 -2.55 -24.89
C ASP A 219 2.59 -3.83 -24.36
N SER A 220 2.07 -3.83 -23.12
CA SER A 220 1.40 -4.98 -22.48
C SER A 220 2.31 -6.19 -22.22
N GLU A 221 3.62 -6.09 -22.44
CA GLU A 221 4.54 -7.22 -22.27
C GLU A 221 4.97 -7.45 -20.81
N TYR A 222 4.87 -6.43 -19.97
CA TYR A 222 5.29 -6.46 -18.57
C TYR A 222 4.26 -5.80 -17.65
N VAL A 223 4.25 -6.23 -16.41
CA VAL A 223 3.48 -5.60 -15.32
C VAL A 223 4.35 -5.50 -14.09
N ILE A 224 4.21 -4.40 -13.36
CA ILE A 224 4.81 -4.23 -12.04
C ILE A 224 3.71 -4.34 -11.00
N ALA A 225 3.86 -5.28 -10.06
CA ALA A 225 3.08 -5.29 -8.84
C ALA A 225 3.79 -4.40 -7.81
N ASP A 226 3.18 -3.26 -7.49
CA ASP A 226 3.72 -2.27 -6.54
C ASP A 226 3.42 -2.70 -5.09
N ILE A 227 4.42 -2.60 -4.21
CA ILE A 227 4.41 -3.22 -2.89
C ILE A 227 4.80 -2.22 -1.79
N GLY A 228 4.05 -2.27 -0.68
CA GLY A 228 4.34 -1.56 0.56
C GLY A 228 3.46 -0.32 0.78
N THR A 229 3.61 0.35 1.93
CA THR A 229 2.85 1.57 2.24
C THR A 229 3.72 2.80 2.45
N SER A 230 5.04 2.60 2.61
CA SER A 230 5.98 3.69 2.86
C SER A 230 6.41 4.40 1.57
N ILE A 231 7.19 5.48 1.71
CA ILE A 231 7.85 6.12 0.58
C ILE A 231 8.95 5.24 -0.02
N SER A 232 9.57 4.35 0.76
CA SER A 232 10.44 3.30 0.23
C SER A 232 9.61 2.07 -0.12
N ARG A 233 9.57 1.75 -1.41
CA ARG A 233 8.67 0.74 -1.98
C ARG A 233 9.46 -0.29 -2.76
N THR A 234 8.83 -1.43 -2.98
CA THR A 234 9.36 -2.48 -3.86
C THR A 234 8.36 -2.82 -4.94
N GLY A 235 8.82 -3.46 -6.01
CA GLY A 235 7.96 -3.88 -7.11
C GLY A 235 8.41 -5.18 -7.75
N TYR A 236 7.47 -6.07 -8.02
CA TYR A 236 7.71 -7.27 -8.80
C TYR A 236 7.53 -6.99 -10.28
N VAL A 237 8.61 -7.05 -11.05
CA VAL A 237 8.56 -6.94 -12.52
C VAL A 237 8.27 -8.32 -13.09
N VAL A 238 7.07 -8.48 -13.66
CA VAL A 238 6.60 -9.74 -14.24
C VAL A 238 6.45 -9.60 -15.74
N ARG A 239 7.00 -10.56 -16.49
CA ARG A 239 6.83 -10.66 -17.92
C ARG A 239 5.59 -11.48 -18.26
N SER A 240 4.68 -10.89 -19.01
CA SER A 240 3.37 -11.46 -19.32
C SER A 240 3.44 -12.70 -20.21
N LYS A 241 4.31 -12.70 -21.23
CA LYS A 241 4.35 -13.77 -22.27
C LYS A 241 4.53 -15.19 -21.73
N ASP A 242 5.22 -15.33 -20.60
CA ASP A 242 5.56 -16.60 -19.97
C ASP A 242 5.33 -16.58 -18.45
N ASN A 243 4.63 -15.56 -17.95
CA ASN A 243 4.31 -15.38 -16.53
C ASN A 243 5.55 -15.41 -15.61
N ALA A 244 6.70 -14.94 -16.12
CA ALA A 244 7.96 -15.01 -15.42
C ALA A 244 8.15 -13.79 -14.50
N LEU A 245 8.34 -14.02 -13.20
CA LEU A 245 8.88 -13.02 -12.28
C LEU A 245 10.36 -12.78 -12.64
N LEU A 246 10.68 -11.58 -13.12
CA LEU A 246 12.03 -11.23 -13.57
C LEU A 246 12.85 -10.61 -12.45
N TYR A 247 12.31 -9.57 -11.82
CA TYR A 247 13.06 -8.72 -10.90
C TYR A 247 12.22 -8.32 -9.70
N ASN A 248 12.90 -8.11 -8.57
CA ASN A 248 12.40 -7.32 -7.45
C ASN A 248 13.18 -6.00 -7.45
N ILE A 249 12.49 -4.90 -7.73
CA ILE A 249 13.07 -3.55 -7.81
C ILE A 249 12.66 -2.74 -6.60
N GLY A 250 13.52 -1.87 -6.09
CA GLY A 250 13.19 -0.92 -5.02
C GLY A 250 13.16 0.51 -5.54
N TYR A 251 12.26 1.36 -5.05
CA TYR A 251 12.14 2.76 -5.47
C TYR A 251 11.57 3.64 -4.36
N ILE A 252 11.80 4.95 -4.48
CA ILE A 252 11.28 5.97 -3.58
C ILE A 252 10.10 6.68 -4.25
N GLY A 253 8.93 6.62 -3.61
CA GLY A 253 7.70 7.25 -4.05
C GLY A 253 7.07 6.51 -5.22
N ASN A 254 7.51 6.80 -6.45
CA ASN A 254 6.91 6.26 -7.67
C ASN A 254 7.98 5.85 -8.70
N PHE A 255 7.57 5.06 -9.68
CA PHE A 255 8.31 4.68 -10.88
C PHE A 255 7.50 5.02 -12.15
N LEU A 256 8.16 5.07 -13.30
CA LEU A 256 7.51 5.36 -14.57
C LEU A 256 8.05 4.46 -15.69
N TRP A 257 7.14 3.86 -16.45
CA TRP A 257 7.49 3.17 -17.69
C TRP A 257 7.94 4.16 -18.76
N SER A 258 8.99 3.79 -19.50
CA SER A 258 9.32 4.50 -20.74
C SER A 258 8.21 4.30 -21.77
N PRO A 259 7.97 5.27 -22.66
CA PRO A 259 6.96 5.15 -23.72
C PRO A 259 7.18 3.96 -24.66
N ASP A 260 8.42 3.47 -24.75
CA ASP A 260 8.80 2.31 -25.55
C ASP A 260 8.94 1.01 -24.74
N SER A 261 8.49 1.01 -23.47
CA SER A 261 8.51 -0.13 -22.54
C SER A 261 9.88 -0.74 -22.19
N LYS A 262 11.00 -0.16 -22.64
CA LYS A 262 12.33 -0.74 -22.39
C LYS A 262 12.93 -0.37 -21.05
N PHE A 263 12.50 0.76 -20.48
CA PHE A 263 13.09 1.32 -19.28
C PHE A 263 12.04 1.60 -18.22
N ILE A 264 12.50 1.55 -16.96
CA ILE A 264 11.77 2.04 -15.79
C ILE A 264 12.57 3.22 -15.24
N ALA A 265 11.97 4.40 -15.19
CA ALA A 265 12.52 5.52 -14.44
C ALA A 265 12.17 5.36 -12.97
N MET A 266 13.17 5.52 -12.11
CA MET A 266 13.04 5.28 -10.68
C MET A 266 13.76 6.38 -9.91
N THR A 267 13.17 6.79 -8.80
CA THR A 267 13.87 7.57 -7.79
C THR A 267 14.45 6.59 -6.79
N LEU A 268 15.76 6.64 -6.52
CA LEU A 268 16.42 5.76 -5.53
C LEU A 268 17.05 6.58 -4.42
N GLU A 269 17.20 5.97 -3.24
CA GLU A 269 17.98 6.58 -2.17
C GLU A 269 19.45 6.69 -2.59
N SER A 270 20.01 7.88 -2.38
CA SER A 270 21.40 8.20 -2.66
C SER A 270 22.31 7.74 -1.52
N GLU A 271 23.54 7.35 -1.83
CA GLU A 271 24.57 7.16 -0.81
C GLU A 271 24.92 8.48 -0.07
N GLU A 272 24.57 9.63 -0.68
CA GLU A 272 24.76 10.95 -0.09
C GLU A 272 23.71 11.22 1.00
N LYS A 273 24.20 11.43 2.23
CA LYS A 273 23.35 11.74 3.38
C LYS A 273 22.75 13.13 3.28
N SER A 274 21.46 13.23 3.55
CA SER A 274 20.78 14.51 3.69
C SER A 274 21.36 15.32 4.85
N ILE A 275 21.40 16.66 4.72
CA ILE A 275 21.75 17.56 5.84
C ILE A 275 20.66 17.64 6.91
N ALA A 276 19.43 17.21 6.59
CA ALA A 276 18.32 17.13 7.53
C ALA A 276 17.85 15.68 7.70
N LEU A 277 17.42 15.34 8.91
CA LEU A 277 16.76 14.07 9.19
C LEU A 277 15.39 14.07 8.51
N THR A 278 15.19 13.17 7.55
CA THR A 278 13.91 12.88 6.90
C THR A 278 13.53 11.42 7.19
N GLU A 279 12.46 10.91 6.58
CA GLU A 279 12.13 9.47 6.61
C GLU A 279 13.17 8.61 5.87
N LEU A 280 14.05 9.24 5.09
CA LEU A 280 15.17 8.60 4.40
C LEU A 280 16.49 8.98 5.10
N ASP A 281 17.46 8.08 5.09
CA ASP A 281 18.81 8.35 5.59
C ASP A 281 19.61 9.22 4.59
N GLY A 282 19.26 9.13 3.31
CA GLY A 282 19.87 9.80 2.18
C GLY A 282 18.99 10.84 1.48
N THR A 283 19.60 11.49 0.49
CA THR A 283 18.86 12.22 -0.55
C THR A 283 18.41 11.24 -1.64
N THR A 284 17.92 11.74 -2.77
CA THR A 284 17.39 10.88 -3.83
C THR A 284 18.00 11.20 -5.19
N ASP A 285 18.36 10.14 -5.90
CA ASP A 285 18.94 10.13 -7.24
C ASP A 285 17.90 9.64 -8.26
N ILE A 286 18.07 10.00 -9.54
CA ILE A 286 17.22 9.51 -10.64
C ILE A 286 17.99 8.47 -11.46
N TYR A 287 17.37 7.30 -11.66
CA TYR A 287 17.90 6.21 -12.46
C TYR A 287 16.94 5.79 -13.57
N LEU A 288 17.50 5.26 -14.65
CA LEU A 288 16.81 4.43 -15.62
C LEU A 288 17.30 2.99 -15.50
N PHE A 289 16.38 2.06 -15.28
CA PHE A 289 16.64 0.63 -15.32
C PHE A 289 16.25 0.07 -16.69
N ASN A 290 17.18 -0.56 -17.40
CA ASN A 290 16.87 -1.29 -18.63
C ASN A 290 16.42 -2.71 -18.29
N ILE A 291 15.20 -3.06 -18.69
CA ILE A 291 14.58 -4.35 -18.31
C ILE A 291 15.18 -5.52 -19.09
N GLU A 292 15.68 -5.27 -20.30
CA GLU A 292 16.26 -6.31 -21.15
C GLU A 292 17.73 -6.62 -20.80
N THR A 293 18.51 -5.58 -20.45
CA THR A 293 19.95 -5.71 -20.20
C THR A 293 20.32 -5.71 -18.73
N GLU A 294 19.38 -5.41 -17.83
CA GLU A 294 19.58 -5.22 -16.39
C GLU A 294 20.51 -4.03 -16.05
N GLU A 295 20.81 -3.18 -17.04
CA GLU A 295 21.69 -2.04 -16.83
C GLU A 295 20.97 -0.90 -16.11
N MET A 296 21.61 -0.40 -15.05
CA MET A 296 21.19 0.80 -14.33
C MET A 296 22.01 2.00 -14.83
N GLN A 297 21.33 2.99 -15.40
CA GLN A 297 21.91 4.27 -15.79
C GLN A 297 21.48 5.36 -14.83
N ILE A 298 22.45 6.08 -14.28
CA ILE A 298 22.16 7.29 -13.51
C ILE A 298 21.89 8.48 -14.44
N ILE A 299 20.81 9.21 -14.17
CA ILE A 299 20.40 10.39 -14.94
C ILE A 299 20.84 11.66 -14.22
N ASP A 300 20.58 11.73 -12.91
CA ASP A 300 20.92 12.89 -12.10
C ASP A 300 21.11 12.47 -10.64
N LYS A 301 21.97 13.19 -9.92
CA LYS A 301 22.32 12.91 -8.53
C LYS A 301 21.76 13.95 -7.58
N GLY A 302 21.15 13.47 -6.50
CA GLY A 302 20.87 14.26 -5.32
C GLY A 302 22.17 14.76 -4.68
N THR A 303 22.02 15.71 -3.77
CA THR A 303 23.12 16.24 -2.94
C THR A 303 22.60 16.42 -1.53
N PRO A 304 23.46 16.56 -0.51
CA PRO A 304 22.99 16.80 0.85
C PRO A 304 21.98 17.96 0.98
N GLU A 305 22.01 18.95 0.08
CA GLU A 305 21.11 20.11 0.07
C GLU A 305 19.78 19.91 -0.68
N TYR A 306 19.66 18.91 -1.56
CA TYR A 306 18.45 18.66 -2.33
C TYR A 306 18.27 17.19 -2.76
N GLY A 307 17.02 16.75 -2.81
CA GLY A 307 16.62 15.48 -3.42
C GLY A 307 15.99 15.68 -4.80
N LEU A 308 15.93 14.60 -5.56
CA LEU A 308 15.27 14.52 -6.87
C LEU A 308 14.06 13.59 -6.81
N CYS A 309 13.01 13.87 -7.58
CA CYS A 309 11.85 12.99 -7.68
C CYS A 309 11.27 13.04 -9.09
N ILE A 310 11.07 11.89 -9.73
CA ILE A 310 10.44 11.80 -11.05
C ILE A 310 8.96 12.22 -10.98
N THR A 311 8.44 12.79 -12.08
CA THR A 311 7.04 13.27 -12.13
C THR A 311 6.26 12.75 -13.32
N SER A 312 6.83 12.76 -14.52
CA SER A 312 6.19 12.19 -15.71
C SER A 312 7.21 11.72 -16.74
N TRP A 313 6.80 10.78 -17.58
CA TRP A 313 7.54 10.41 -18.78
C TRP A 313 6.62 10.59 -19.97
N ASP A 314 6.89 11.65 -20.73
CA ASP A 314 6.04 12.05 -21.84
C ASP A 314 6.26 11.11 -23.05
N SER A 315 5.24 10.99 -23.91
CA SER A 315 5.29 10.11 -25.09
C SER A 315 6.36 10.48 -26.13
N ASP A 316 6.93 11.68 -26.04
CA ASP A 316 8.06 12.12 -26.85
C ASP A 316 9.43 11.71 -26.27
N GLY A 317 9.44 10.96 -25.18
CA GLY A 317 10.64 10.51 -24.49
C GLY A 317 11.17 11.50 -23.43
N THR A 318 10.49 12.62 -23.19
CA THR A 318 10.91 13.57 -22.15
C THR A 318 10.56 13.02 -20.75
N LEU A 319 11.59 12.64 -19.98
CA LEU A 319 11.45 12.35 -18.56
C LEU A 319 11.52 13.67 -17.77
N ARG A 320 10.49 13.98 -17.00
CA ARG A 320 10.41 15.15 -16.12
C ARG A 320 10.61 14.73 -14.68
N TYR A 321 11.32 15.58 -13.94
CA TYR A 321 11.59 15.37 -12.53
C TYR A 321 11.80 16.71 -11.82
N ILE A 322 11.63 16.70 -10.51
CA ILE A 322 11.74 17.90 -9.67
C ILE A 322 12.96 17.77 -8.77
N ARG A 323 13.69 18.87 -8.64
CA ARG A 323 14.66 19.10 -7.56
C ARG A 323 13.99 19.84 -6.41
N SER A 324 14.05 19.27 -5.21
CA SER A 324 13.47 19.83 -4.00
C SER A 324 14.55 20.11 -2.96
N TYR A 325 14.62 21.35 -2.47
CA TYR A 325 15.67 21.79 -1.56
C TYR A 325 15.29 21.56 -0.09
N VAL A 326 16.19 20.94 0.67
CA VAL A 326 15.94 20.54 2.06
C VAL A 326 15.65 21.76 2.96
N ASN A 327 16.41 22.84 2.81
CA ASN A 327 16.28 24.05 3.64
C ASN A 327 15.33 25.11 3.07
N GLU A 328 14.77 24.89 1.88
CA GLU A 328 13.87 25.82 1.18
C GLU A 328 12.65 25.03 0.66
N PRO A 329 11.74 24.56 1.53
CA PRO A 329 10.69 23.60 1.15
C PRO A 329 9.71 24.13 0.09
N ASP A 330 9.56 25.45 -0.01
CA ASP A 330 8.71 26.10 -1.02
C ASP A 330 9.42 26.26 -2.38
N LYS A 331 10.71 25.93 -2.46
CA LYS A 331 11.54 26.08 -3.64
C LYS A 331 11.74 24.72 -4.29
N SER A 332 11.33 24.64 -5.54
CA SER A 332 11.59 23.50 -6.40
C SER A 332 11.91 23.93 -7.83
N GLU A 333 12.66 23.10 -8.54
CA GLU A 333 13.03 23.31 -9.93
C GLU A 333 12.57 22.10 -10.75
N GLU A 334 11.80 22.34 -11.81
CA GLU A 334 11.48 21.30 -12.80
C GLU A 334 12.66 21.14 -13.76
N LEU A 335 13.07 19.88 -13.94
CA LEU A 335 14.15 19.45 -14.79
C LEU A 335 13.61 18.41 -15.77
N SER A 336 14.32 18.23 -16.88
CA SER A 336 13.94 17.25 -17.90
C SER A 336 15.16 16.57 -18.50
N TYR A 337 15.03 15.27 -18.77
CA TYR A 337 15.98 14.46 -19.50
C TYR A 337 15.33 13.93 -20.77
N GLN A 338 16.00 14.10 -21.91
CA GLN A 338 15.54 13.56 -23.18
C GLN A 338 16.08 12.14 -23.37
N TYR A 339 15.21 11.16 -23.25
CA TYR A 339 15.49 9.79 -23.67
C TYR A 339 15.46 9.71 -25.22
N GLN A 340 16.40 8.95 -25.79
CA GLN A 340 16.60 8.81 -27.24
C GLN A 340 16.32 7.39 -27.73
#